data_AF-A0A7S3J3E4-F1
#
_entry.id   AF-A0A7S3J3E4-F1
#
_cell.length_a   1.000
_cell.length_b   1.000
_cell.length_c   1.000
_cell.angle_alpha   90.00
_cell.angle_beta   90.00
_cell.angle_gamma   90.00
#
_symmetry.space_group_name_H-M   'P 1'
#
loop_
_entity.id
_entity.type
_entity.pdbx_description
1 polymer ?
#
loop_
_entity_poly.entity_id
_entity_poly.type
_entity_poly.pdbx_seq_one_letter_code
_entity_poly.pdbx_strand_id
1 'polypeptide(L)'
;TLKDEDKDKLVQDALELKKDQETVQDKNLLPTLTLEDIPKTIEYVSHNKSKIGEVPVFWFEQPTNGLTHLRIKCNIQHLPDKLRMLVPAFCEFLSEIGTKNYDYSTFHTLIHSTTSGIVVQNDSFSLSADLDDSQNNIMLSTAFLDKNIDKAMTYLSELIATPNFDDSSYLSDLIKTSSVEIANNIGNSSLDYGLSFSNSGLKKFAKTNEKLASDIFICQLGAEVLKTSNPKGIFNDLIFNLTDLAAHIFREENMSFAVTGDKKKFNLVQLKLEMIMNAL
;
A
#
# COMPACT_ATOMS: atom_id res chain seq x y z
N THR A 1 -2.63 -36.20 37.70
CA THR A 1 -1.86 -35.44 38.71
C THR A 1 -0.43 -35.92 38.64
N LEU A 2 0.53 -35.02 38.47
CA LEU A 2 1.97 -35.37 38.51
C LEU A 2 2.31 -35.95 39.88
N LYS A 3 3.19 -36.96 39.92
CA LYS A 3 3.75 -37.47 41.18
C LYS A 3 4.69 -36.41 41.75
N ASP A 4 4.94 -36.45 43.06
CA ASP A 4 5.79 -35.43 43.70
C ASP A 4 7.23 -35.45 43.17
N GLU A 5 7.76 -36.62 42.84
CA GLU A 5 9.05 -36.78 42.15
C GLU A 5 9.09 -36.07 40.78
N ASP A 6 8.01 -36.13 40.01
CA ASP A 6 7.93 -35.47 38.70
C ASP A 6 7.87 -33.94 38.84
N LYS A 7 7.27 -33.43 39.93
CA LYS A 7 7.22 -31.99 40.22
C LYS A 7 8.59 -31.45 40.60
N ASP A 8 9.31 -32.16 41.47
CA ASP A 8 10.65 -31.75 41.89
C ASP A 8 11.60 -31.73 40.69
N LYS A 9 11.49 -32.73 39.79
CA LYS A 9 12.25 -32.76 38.54
C LYS A 9 11.93 -31.56 37.64
N LEU A 10 10.66 -31.21 37.45
CA LEU A 10 10.27 -30.07 36.62
C LEU A 10 10.85 -28.74 37.14
N VAL A 11 10.91 -28.56 38.45
CA VAL A 11 11.54 -27.39 39.07
C VAL A 11 13.05 -27.37 38.79
N GLN A 12 13.73 -28.51 38.90
CA GLN A 12 15.16 -28.60 38.60
C GLN A 12 15.44 -28.32 37.11
N ASP A 13 14.69 -28.94 36.19
CA ASP A 13 14.81 -28.73 34.75
C ASP A 13 14.59 -27.25 34.39
N ALA A 14 13.63 -26.57 35.03
CA ALA A 14 13.38 -25.14 34.82
C ALA A 14 14.52 -24.25 35.33
N LEU A 15 15.14 -24.60 36.47
CA LEU A 15 16.30 -23.86 37.01
C LEU A 15 17.55 -24.08 36.14
N GLU A 16 17.77 -25.30 35.66
CA GLU A 16 18.85 -25.63 34.73
C GLU A 16 18.67 -24.88 33.40
N LEU A 17 17.47 -24.93 32.80
CA LEU A 17 17.16 -24.18 31.59
C LEU A 17 17.41 -22.68 31.75
N LYS A 18 16.99 -22.10 32.88
CA LYS A 18 17.22 -20.68 33.16
C LYS A 18 18.72 -20.38 33.23
N LYS A 19 19.48 -21.20 33.95
CA LYS A 19 20.94 -21.05 34.06
C LYS A 19 21.59 -21.12 32.67
N ASP A 20 21.15 -22.05 31.82
CA ASP A 20 21.67 -22.21 30.46
C ASP A 20 21.35 -21.01 29.56
N GLN A 21 20.12 -20.47 29.65
CA GLN A 21 19.70 -19.27 28.91
C GLN A 21 20.46 -18.01 29.36
N GLU A 22 20.81 -17.90 30.63
CA GLU A 22 21.54 -16.76 31.20
C GLU A 22 23.07 -16.90 31.08
N THR A 23 23.58 -18.09 30.78
CA THR A 23 25.02 -18.34 30.63
C THR A 23 25.55 -17.72 29.34
N VAL A 24 26.60 -16.91 29.45
CA VAL A 24 27.28 -16.34 28.28
C VAL A 24 27.98 -17.45 27.51
N GLN A 25 27.52 -17.69 26.27
CA GLN A 25 28.10 -18.69 25.38
C GLN A 25 29.28 -18.12 24.58
N ASP A 26 30.24 -18.97 24.23
CA ASP A 26 31.36 -18.60 23.37
C ASP A 26 30.88 -18.44 21.92
N LYS A 27 30.90 -17.20 21.44
CA LYS A 27 30.46 -16.84 20.09
C LYS A 27 31.51 -17.12 19.01
N ASN A 28 32.76 -17.41 19.40
CA ASN A 28 33.86 -17.66 18.45
C ASN A 28 33.79 -19.02 17.77
N LEU A 29 32.87 -19.90 18.22
CA LEU A 29 32.62 -21.21 17.60
C LEU A 29 31.94 -21.11 16.24
N LEU A 30 31.32 -19.96 15.93
CA LEU A 30 30.63 -19.73 14.67
C LEU A 30 31.54 -18.95 13.70
N PRO A 31 31.60 -19.33 12.41
CA PRO A 31 32.30 -18.53 11.42
C PRO A 31 31.62 -17.15 11.27
N THR A 32 32.42 -16.10 11.09
CA THR A 32 31.95 -14.73 10.85
C THR A 32 32.69 -14.12 9.66
N LEU A 33 32.01 -13.19 8.98
CA LEU A 33 32.66 -12.24 8.08
C LEU A 33 33.41 -11.18 8.86
N THR A 34 34.36 -10.54 8.19
CA THR A 34 35.14 -9.41 8.67
C THR A 34 34.59 -8.09 8.13
N LEU A 35 35.06 -6.96 8.66
CA LEU A 35 34.73 -5.66 8.10
C LEU A 35 35.25 -5.48 6.66
N GLU A 36 36.25 -6.26 6.25
CA GLU A 36 36.81 -6.22 4.90
C GLU A 36 35.87 -6.84 3.85
N ASP A 37 34.95 -7.72 4.29
CA ASP A 37 33.93 -8.34 3.43
C ASP A 37 32.75 -7.39 3.12
N ILE A 38 32.68 -6.23 3.78
CA ILE A 38 31.62 -5.24 3.60
C ILE A 38 32.03 -4.23 2.51
N PRO A 39 31.26 -4.10 1.41
CA PRO A 39 31.52 -3.08 0.40
C PRO A 39 31.53 -1.67 1.01
N LYS A 40 32.57 -0.88 0.71
CA LYS A 40 32.73 0.49 1.24
C LYS A 40 31.81 1.52 0.59
N THR A 41 31.13 1.14 -0.49
CA THR A 41 30.25 2.00 -1.28
C THR A 41 28.91 1.34 -1.47
N ILE A 42 27.85 2.15 -1.42
CA ILE A 42 26.49 1.72 -1.73
C ILE A 42 26.29 1.81 -3.24
N GLU A 43 25.74 0.76 -3.84
CA GLU A 43 25.35 0.78 -5.25
C GLU A 43 24.03 1.56 -5.41
N TYR A 44 24.05 2.60 -6.23
CA TYR A 44 22.86 3.34 -6.60
C TYR A 44 22.32 2.84 -7.94
N VAL A 45 21.02 2.58 -8.00
CA VAL A 45 20.36 2.20 -9.26
C VAL A 45 20.20 3.45 -10.13
N SER A 46 20.90 3.49 -11.25
CA SER A 46 20.75 4.55 -12.26
C SER A 46 19.36 4.49 -12.89
N HIS A 47 18.78 5.65 -13.19
CA HIS A 47 17.52 5.76 -13.90
C HIS A 47 17.58 6.90 -14.91
N ASN A 48 16.76 6.80 -15.96
CA ASN A 48 16.52 7.92 -16.86
C ASN A 48 15.29 8.68 -16.41
N LYS A 49 15.30 10.01 -16.55
CA LYS A 49 14.15 10.87 -16.28
C LYS A 49 13.63 11.46 -17.57
N SER A 50 12.32 11.37 -17.78
CA SER A 50 11.62 12.10 -18.84
C SER A 50 10.39 12.79 -18.27
N LYS A 51 9.60 13.39 -19.15
CA LYS A 51 8.28 13.95 -18.83
C LYS A 51 7.27 13.57 -19.90
N ILE A 52 6.02 13.46 -19.48
CA ILE A 52 4.83 13.41 -20.35
C ILE A 52 4.03 14.66 -19.99
N GLY A 53 3.97 15.63 -20.89
CA GLY A 53 3.56 16.99 -20.51
C GLY A 53 4.48 17.53 -19.41
N GLU A 54 3.90 17.88 -18.25
CA GLU A 54 4.65 18.26 -17.05
C GLU A 54 4.88 17.10 -16.05
N VAL A 55 4.28 15.94 -16.29
CA VAL A 55 4.32 14.79 -15.37
C VAL A 55 5.67 14.08 -15.44
N PRO A 56 6.42 13.98 -14.33
CA PRO A 56 7.71 13.28 -14.31
C PRO A 56 7.56 11.77 -14.51
N VAL A 57 8.44 11.20 -15.33
CA VAL A 57 8.55 9.74 -15.52
C VAL A 57 9.99 9.29 -15.23
N PHE A 58 10.13 8.26 -14.40
CA PHE A 58 11.38 7.65 -14.02
C PHE A 58 11.48 6.24 -14.61
N TRP A 59 12.56 5.98 -15.36
CA TRP A 59 12.76 4.74 -16.10
C TRP A 59 13.95 3.95 -15.54
N PHE A 60 13.67 2.76 -15.04
CA PHE A 60 14.64 1.85 -14.45
C PHE A 60 14.83 0.63 -15.36
N GLU A 61 15.88 0.65 -16.18
CA GLU A 61 16.26 -0.49 -17.03
C GLU A 61 16.81 -1.61 -16.15
N GLN A 62 16.09 -2.75 -16.09
CA GLN A 62 16.46 -3.91 -15.27
C GLN A 62 16.12 -5.21 -16.00
N PRO A 63 16.89 -6.30 -15.79
CA PRO A 63 16.62 -7.60 -16.41
C PRO A 63 15.46 -8.32 -15.70
N THR A 64 14.24 -7.82 -15.88
CA THR A 64 13.01 -8.27 -15.19
C THR A 64 12.38 -9.55 -15.78
N ASN A 65 13.03 -10.19 -16.74
CA ASN A 65 12.57 -11.43 -17.37
C ASN A 65 11.16 -11.34 -18.00
N GLY A 66 10.91 -10.27 -18.75
CA GLY A 66 9.65 -10.08 -19.50
C GLY A 66 8.49 -9.54 -18.65
N LEU A 67 8.80 -8.92 -17.51
CA LEU A 67 7.86 -8.18 -16.68
C LEU A 67 8.11 -6.68 -16.77
N THR A 68 7.04 -5.92 -16.84
CA THR A 68 7.05 -4.47 -16.68
C THR A 68 6.35 -4.13 -15.37
N HIS A 69 7.03 -3.41 -14.48
CA HIS A 69 6.47 -2.88 -13.26
C HIS A 69 6.11 -1.41 -13.45
N LEU A 70 4.90 -1.03 -13.07
CA LEU A 70 4.44 0.34 -13.08
C LEU A 70 4.09 0.78 -11.66
N ARG A 71 4.60 1.95 -11.29
CA ARG A 71 4.22 2.66 -10.09
C ARG A 71 3.71 4.05 -10.46
N ILE A 72 2.56 4.40 -9.94
CA ILE A 72 1.92 5.70 -10.11
C ILE A 72 1.86 6.33 -8.74
N LYS A 73 2.56 7.43 -8.56
CA LYS A 73 2.63 8.16 -7.30
C LYS A 73 1.82 9.43 -7.44
N CYS A 74 0.81 9.58 -6.60
CA CYS A 74 -0.06 10.75 -6.54
C CYS A 74 0.21 11.54 -5.26
N ASN A 75 0.64 12.78 -5.37
CA ASN A 75 0.86 13.69 -4.25
C ASN A 75 -0.47 14.10 -3.63
N ILE A 76 -0.59 13.96 -2.30
CA ILE A 76 -1.79 14.36 -1.54
C ILE A 76 -1.47 15.37 -0.43
N GLN A 77 -0.38 16.14 -0.61
CA GLN A 77 0.07 17.12 0.38
C GLN A 77 -0.97 18.23 0.59
N HIS A 78 -1.66 18.63 -0.48
CA HIS A 78 -2.64 19.71 -0.50
C HIS A 78 -4.09 19.23 -0.47
N LEU A 79 -4.33 17.95 -0.16
CA LEU A 79 -5.67 17.40 -0.07
C LEU A 79 -6.44 18.03 1.11
N PRO A 80 -7.69 18.49 0.92
CA PRO A 80 -8.52 19.03 2.00
C PRO A 80 -8.68 18.04 3.16
N ASP A 81 -8.66 18.52 4.40
CA ASP A 81 -8.72 17.68 5.61
C ASP A 81 -9.93 16.72 5.62
N LYS A 82 -11.07 17.17 5.09
CA LYS A 82 -12.28 16.33 4.98
C LYS A 82 -12.06 15.09 4.12
N LEU A 83 -11.43 15.26 2.96
CA LEU A 83 -11.13 14.16 2.03
C LEU A 83 -9.94 13.33 2.53
N ARG A 84 -9.02 13.95 3.25
CA ARG A 84 -7.84 13.29 3.84
C ARG A 84 -8.21 12.14 4.79
N MET A 85 -9.32 12.27 5.52
CA MET A 85 -9.82 11.22 6.41
C MET A 85 -10.31 9.97 5.65
N LEU A 86 -10.63 10.09 4.36
CA LEU A 86 -11.13 9.00 3.53
C LEU A 86 -10.03 8.27 2.75
N VAL A 87 -8.77 8.72 2.85
CA VAL A 87 -7.63 8.07 2.18
C VAL A 87 -7.49 6.58 2.53
N PRO A 88 -7.66 6.13 3.79
CA PRO A 88 -7.62 4.70 4.09
C PRO A 88 -8.67 3.91 3.29
N ALA A 89 -9.93 4.38 3.26
CA ALA A 89 -11.01 3.75 2.50
C ALA A 89 -10.76 3.80 1.00
N PHE A 90 -10.21 4.91 0.50
CA PHE A 90 -9.86 5.02 -0.91
C PHE A 90 -8.79 4.01 -1.32
N CYS A 91 -7.73 3.85 -0.50
CA CYS A 91 -6.69 2.85 -0.77
C CYS A 91 -7.24 1.42 -0.72
N GLU A 92 -8.11 1.14 0.25
CA GLU A 92 -8.73 -0.17 0.40
C GLU A 92 -9.67 -0.51 -0.77
N PHE A 93 -10.46 0.47 -1.24
CA PHE A 93 -11.56 0.17 -2.16
C PHE A 93 -11.20 0.35 -3.63
N LEU A 94 -10.23 1.20 -3.98
CA LEU A 94 -9.94 1.53 -5.37
C LEU A 94 -9.55 0.30 -6.21
N SER A 95 -8.85 -0.69 -5.66
CA SER A 95 -8.48 -1.91 -6.39
C SER A 95 -9.63 -2.91 -6.56
N GLU A 96 -10.66 -2.80 -5.72
CA GLU A 96 -11.76 -3.77 -5.64
C GLU A 96 -12.99 -3.32 -6.43
N ILE A 97 -13.11 -2.03 -6.74
CA ILE A 97 -14.25 -1.48 -7.48
C ILE A 97 -14.15 -1.71 -8.99
N GLY A 98 -15.30 -1.57 -9.64
CA GLY A 98 -15.40 -1.47 -11.09
C GLY A 98 -15.12 -0.06 -11.61
N THR A 99 -15.45 0.12 -12.87
CA THR A 99 -15.33 1.39 -13.60
C THR A 99 -16.70 1.77 -14.15
N LYS A 100 -16.81 2.91 -14.84
CA LYS A 100 -18.09 3.28 -15.46
C LYS A 100 -18.49 2.33 -16.59
N ASN A 101 -17.53 1.65 -17.22
CA ASN A 101 -17.78 0.71 -18.32
C ASN A 101 -17.87 -0.76 -17.89
N TYR A 102 -17.36 -1.12 -16.70
CA TYR A 102 -17.31 -2.49 -16.21
C TYR A 102 -17.78 -2.57 -14.75
N ASP A 103 -18.66 -3.53 -14.44
CA ASP A 103 -18.94 -3.87 -13.05
C ASP A 103 -17.69 -4.42 -12.33
N TYR A 104 -17.72 -4.42 -11.00
CA TYR A 104 -16.56 -4.80 -10.18
C TYR A 104 -16.06 -6.23 -10.49
N SER A 105 -16.96 -7.19 -10.70
CA SER A 105 -16.61 -8.60 -10.91
C SER A 105 -15.92 -8.82 -12.26
N THR A 106 -16.49 -8.22 -13.31
CA THR A 106 -15.93 -8.22 -14.65
C THR A 106 -14.58 -7.51 -14.66
N PHE A 107 -14.50 -6.32 -14.06
CA PHE A 107 -13.26 -5.54 -14.03
C PHE A 107 -12.14 -6.26 -13.27
N HIS A 108 -12.44 -6.81 -12.10
CA HIS A 108 -11.50 -7.61 -11.31
C HIS A 108 -10.94 -8.79 -12.12
N THR A 109 -11.81 -9.52 -12.85
CA THR A 109 -11.37 -10.61 -13.73
C THR A 109 -10.42 -10.12 -14.83
N LEU A 110 -10.73 -8.98 -15.46
CA LEU A 110 -9.90 -8.39 -16.51
C LEU A 110 -8.52 -7.96 -15.99
N ILE A 111 -8.49 -7.25 -14.85
CA ILE A 111 -7.25 -6.82 -14.19
C ILE A 111 -6.39 -8.01 -13.80
N HIS A 112 -6.94 -9.03 -13.13
CA HIS A 112 -6.17 -10.20 -12.69
C HIS A 112 -5.74 -11.12 -13.84
N SER A 113 -6.45 -11.10 -14.97
CA SER A 113 -6.02 -11.85 -16.16
C SER A 113 -4.85 -11.21 -16.92
N THR A 114 -4.59 -9.92 -16.66
CA THR A 114 -3.60 -9.14 -17.43
C THR A 114 -2.43 -8.62 -16.58
N THR A 115 -2.65 -8.42 -15.29
CA THR A 115 -1.72 -7.84 -14.33
C THR A 115 -1.53 -8.74 -13.10
N SER A 116 -0.61 -8.38 -12.21
CA SER A 116 -0.44 -8.98 -10.90
C SER A 116 -1.50 -8.53 -9.87
N GLY A 117 -2.56 -7.86 -10.30
CA GLY A 117 -3.42 -7.05 -9.44
C GLY A 117 -2.88 -5.62 -9.29
N ILE A 118 -3.70 -4.77 -8.67
CA ILE A 118 -3.36 -3.37 -8.38
C ILE A 118 -3.30 -3.24 -6.86
N VAL A 119 -2.17 -2.76 -6.36
CA VAL A 119 -2.00 -2.44 -4.94
C VAL A 119 -2.04 -0.94 -4.79
N VAL A 120 -2.95 -0.43 -3.97
CA VAL A 120 -3.08 0.99 -3.65
C VAL A 120 -2.76 1.17 -2.17
N GLN A 121 -1.80 2.03 -1.87
CA GLN A 121 -1.35 2.23 -0.49
C GLN A 121 -0.96 3.66 -0.21
N ASN A 122 -1.03 4.06 1.06
CA ASN A 122 -0.45 5.31 1.53
C ASN A 122 1.10 5.23 1.48
N ASP A 123 1.73 6.26 0.94
CA ASP A 123 3.18 6.44 0.88
C ASP A 123 3.57 7.74 1.60
N SER A 124 3.67 7.65 2.92
CA SER A 124 4.07 8.73 3.82
C SER A 124 5.49 8.53 4.36
N PHE A 125 6.37 9.51 4.14
CA PHE A 125 7.76 9.46 4.60
C PHE A 125 8.31 10.87 4.89
N SER A 126 9.51 10.92 5.47
CA SER A 126 10.29 12.15 5.63
C SER A 126 11.54 12.07 4.76
N LEU A 127 11.91 13.17 4.09
CA LEU A 127 13.14 13.28 3.30
C LEU A 127 14.33 13.76 4.14
N SER A 128 14.06 14.26 5.34
CA SER A 128 15.05 14.81 6.24
C SER A 128 14.90 14.26 7.66
N ALA A 129 15.89 14.53 8.50
CA ALA A 129 15.82 14.24 9.93
C ALA A 129 14.89 15.21 10.70
N ASP A 130 14.31 16.20 10.01
CA ASP A 130 13.35 17.12 10.60
C ASP A 130 12.09 16.39 11.04
N LEU A 131 11.60 16.70 12.23
CA LEU A 131 10.40 16.11 12.80
C LEU A 131 9.12 16.64 12.12
N ASP A 132 9.20 17.81 11.49
CA ASP A 132 8.09 18.48 10.79
C ASP A 132 8.04 18.19 9.29
N ASP A 133 9.05 17.53 8.73
CA ASP A 133 9.02 17.08 7.34
C ASP A 133 8.07 15.89 7.18
N SER A 134 7.22 15.98 6.17
CA SER A 134 6.23 14.97 5.83
C SER A 134 5.85 15.11 4.37
N GLN A 135 6.18 14.06 3.62
CA GLN A 135 5.71 13.82 2.27
C GLN A 135 4.55 12.84 2.35
N ASN A 136 3.44 13.14 1.69
CA ASN A 136 2.24 12.31 1.72
C ASN A 136 1.77 12.05 0.30
N ASN A 137 1.67 10.78 -0.04
CA ASN A 137 1.34 10.34 -1.37
C ASN A 137 0.44 9.11 -1.29
N ILE A 138 -0.25 8.81 -2.38
CA ILE A 138 -0.84 7.51 -2.61
C ILE A 138 -0.03 6.86 -3.74
N MET A 139 0.31 5.59 -3.54
CA MET A 139 1.08 4.80 -4.49
C MET A 139 0.20 3.69 -5.05
N LEU A 140 -0.06 3.73 -6.35
CA LEU A 140 -0.64 2.60 -7.09
C LEU A 140 0.52 1.81 -7.69
N SER A 141 0.55 0.51 -7.45
CA SER A 141 1.60 -0.39 -7.93
C SER A 141 1.00 -1.60 -8.61
N THR A 142 1.55 -1.95 -9.77
CA THR A 142 1.17 -3.16 -10.49
C THR A 142 2.33 -3.67 -11.34
N ALA A 143 2.25 -4.92 -11.76
CA ALA A 143 3.16 -5.51 -12.72
C ALA A 143 2.37 -6.28 -13.76
N PHE A 144 2.90 -6.37 -14.97
CA PHE A 144 2.31 -7.13 -16.06
C PHE A 144 3.38 -7.72 -16.95
N LEU A 145 3.06 -8.85 -17.59
CA LEU A 145 3.92 -9.43 -18.61
C LEU A 145 4.04 -8.46 -19.79
N ASP A 146 5.20 -8.42 -20.43
CA ASP A 146 5.46 -7.52 -21.57
C ASP A 146 4.50 -7.70 -22.75
N LYS A 147 3.91 -8.89 -22.89
CA LYS A 147 2.89 -9.19 -23.91
C LYS A 147 1.51 -8.60 -23.57
N ASN A 148 1.28 -8.22 -22.32
CA ASN A 148 0.01 -7.71 -21.80
C ASN A 148 0.01 -6.19 -21.63
N ILE A 149 1.11 -5.48 -21.93
CA ILE A 149 1.25 -4.03 -21.73
C ILE A 149 0.04 -3.27 -22.28
N ASP A 150 -0.38 -3.55 -23.51
CA ASP A 150 -1.52 -2.87 -24.13
C ASP A 150 -2.80 -3.02 -23.29
N LYS A 151 -3.17 -4.24 -22.91
CA LYS A 151 -4.40 -4.51 -22.17
C LYS A 151 -4.34 -3.98 -20.74
N ALA A 152 -3.21 -4.21 -20.06
CA ALA A 152 -2.99 -3.75 -18.69
C ALA A 152 -3.12 -2.22 -18.60
N MET A 153 -2.47 -1.50 -19.52
CA MET A 153 -2.54 -0.04 -19.55
C MET A 153 -3.93 0.48 -19.91
N THR A 154 -4.68 -0.21 -20.79
CA THR A 154 -6.08 0.14 -21.06
C THR A 154 -6.93 0.06 -19.79
N TYR A 155 -6.84 -1.02 -19.03
CA TYR A 155 -7.65 -1.18 -17.81
C TYR A 155 -7.20 -0.26 -16.68
N LEU A 156 -5.89 0.00 -16.55
CA LEU A 156 -5.38 1.00 -15.62
C LEU A 156 -5.87 2.41 -15.98
N SER A 157 -5.88 2.75 -17.27
CA SER A 157 -6.44 4.02 -17.75
C SER A 157 -7.91 4.16 -17.38
N GLU A 158 -8.69 3.10 -17.58
CA GLU A 158 -10.11 3.08 -17.22
C GLU A 158 -10.31 3.27 -15.71
N LEU A 159 -9.55 2.58 -14.86
CA LEU A 159 -9.66 2.72 -13.40
C LEU A 159 -9.36 4.14 -12.91
N ILE A 160 -8.33 4.77 -13.47
CA ILE A 160 -7.90 6.11 -13.05
C ILE A 160 -8.87 7.17 -13.57
N ALA A 161 -9.35 7.05 -14.81
CA ALA A 161 -10.22 8.04 -15.44
C ALA A 161 -11.68 7.93 -14.96
N THR A 162 -12.19 6.72 -14.74
CA THR A 162 -13.60 6.47 -14.47
C THR A 162 -13.85 5.48 -13.31
N PRO A 163 -13.19 5.64 -12.14
CA PRO A 163 -13.46 4.77 -10.99
C PRO A 163 -14.94 4.86 -10.59
N ASN A 164 -15.57 3.73 -10.28
CA ASN A 164 -17.00 3.66 -10.02
C ASN A 164 -17.32 3.11 -8.63
N PHE A 165 -17.62 4.02 -7.71
CA PHE A 165 -18.06 3.71 -6.35
C PHE A 165 -19.59 3.57 -6.21
N ASP A 166 -20.37 3.74 -7.29
CA ASP A 166 -21.83 3.93 -7.22
C ASP A 166 -22.61 2.69 -6.73
N ASP A 167 -22.01 1.50 -6.78
CA ASP A 167 -22.64 0.27 -6.29
C ASP A 167 -22.62 0.22 -4.75
N SER A 168 -23.62 0.86 -4.15
CA SER A 168 -23.81 0.88 -2.70
C SER A 168 -23.93 -0.51 -2.05
N SER A 169 -24.43 -1.52 -2.78
CA SER A 169 -24.56 -2.87 -2.24
C SER A 169 -23.19 -3.52 -2.13
N TYR A 170 -22.42 -3.46 -3.21
CA TYR A 170 -21.06 -3.99 -3.23
C TYR A 170 -20.15 -3.23 -2.26
N LEU A 171 -20.22 -1.90 -2.22
CA LEU A 171 -19.45 -1.08 -1.28
C LEU A 171 -19.78 -1.42 0.19
N SER A 172 -21.05 -1.71 0.50
CA SER A 172 -21.47 -2.18 1.83
C SER A 172 -20.80 -3.50 2.21
N ASP A 173 -20.76 -4.46 1.28
CA ASP A 173 -20.14 -5.76 1.52
C ASP A 173 -18.62 -5.64 1.63
N LEU A 174 -18.00 -4.78 0.82
CA LEU A 174 -16.57 -4.47 0.88
C LEU A 174 -16.18 -3.85 2.23
N ILE A 175 -16.90 -2.83 2.69
CA ILE A 175 -16.66 -2.21 4.01
C ILE A 175 -16.78 -3.24 5.13
N LYS A 176 -17.84 -4.06 5.13
CA LYS A 176 -18.03 -5.08 6.18
C LYS A 176 -16.88 -6.09 6.18
N THR A 177 -16.52 -6.59 5.01
CA THR A 177 -15.47 -7.60 4.87
C THR A 177 -14.11 -7.03 5.31
N SER A 178 -13.72 -5.88 4.75
CA SER A 178 -12.48 -5.18 5.10
C SER A 178 -12.42 -4.86 6.60
N SER A 179 -13.53 -4.42 7.21
CA SER A 179 -13.58 -4.12 8.64
C SER A 179 -13.30 -5.33 9.53
N VAL A 180 -13.76 -6.53 9.12
CA VAL A 180 -13.52 -7.78 9.86
C VAL A 180 -12.08 -8.25 9.65
N GLU A 181 -11.59 -8.19 8.42
CA GLU A 181 -10.22 -8.59 8.08
C GLU A 181 -9.19 -7.73 8.81
N ILE A 182 -9.35 -6.41 8.75
CA ILE A 182 -8.50 -5.44 9.44
C ILE A 182 -8.57 -5.65 10.96
N ALA A 183 -9.76 -5.82 11.54
CA ALA A 183 -9.89 -6.08 12.98
C ALA A 183 -9.14 -7.33 13.44
N ASN A 184 -9.16 -8.40 12.63
CA ASN A 184 -8.38 -9.61 12.90
C ASN A 184 -6.86 -9.35 12.77
N ASN A 185 -6.45 -8.57 11.76
CA ASN A 185 -5.05 -8.25 11.51
C ASN A 185 -4.44 -7.37 12.59
N ILE A 186 -5.19 -6.44 13.20
CA ILE A 186 -4.72 -5.64 14.34
C ILE A 186 -4.28 -6.56 15.51
N GLY A 187 -5.01 -7.64 15.76
CA GLY A 187 -4.64 -8.62 16.79
C GLY A 187 -3.35 -9.37 16.45
N ASN A 188 -3.21 -9.78 15.19
CA ASN A 188 -2.04 -10.52 14.69
C ASN A 188 -0.77 -9.66 14.65
N SER A 189 -0.89 -8.36 14.36
CA SER A 189 0.22 -7.40 14.23
C SER A 189 0.22 -6.31 15.32
N SER A 190 -0.17 -6.68 16.54
CA SER A 190 -0.37 -5.73 17.64
C SER A 190 0.89 -4.91 18.02
N LEU A 191 2.09 -5.48 17.85
CA LEU A 191 3.35 -4.75 18.05
C LEU A 191 3.54 -3.66 17.01
N ASP A 192 3.26 -3.93 15.74
CA ASP A 192 3.39 -2.95 14.66
C ASP A 192 2.42 -1.79 14.87
N TYR A 193 1.17 -2.11 15.22
CA TYR A 193 0.17 -1.11 15.58
C TYR A 193 0.62 -0.25 16.78
N GLY A 194 1.12 -0.89 17.85
CA GLY A 194 1.62 -0.19 19.04
C GLY A 194 2.81 0.73 18.73
N LEU A 195 3.73 0.29 17.86
CA LEU A 195 4.87 1.09 17.40
C LEU A 195 4.42 2.26 16.53
N SER A 196 3.52 2.05 15.56
CA SER A 196 2.96 3.13 14.73
C SER A 196 2.29 4.20 15.60
N PHE A 197 1.39 3.77 16.48
CA PHE A 197 0.66 4.66 17.37
C PHE A 197 1.61 5.43 18.31
N SER A 198 2.59 4.77 18.90
CA SER A 198 3.59 5.42 19.76
C SER A 198 4.42 6.46 18.99
N ASN A 199 4.81 6.14 17.75
CA ASN A 199 5.56 7.06 16.89
C ASN A 199 4.72 8.26 16.43
N SER A 200 3.40 8.11 16.34
CA SER A 200 2.48 9.18 15.93
C SER A 200 2.55 10.43 16.82
N GLY A 201 2.95 10.26 18.09
CA GLY A 201 3.17 11.36 19.03
C GLY A 201 4.51 12.08 18.88
N LEU A 202 5.45 11.53 18.10
CA LEU A 202 6.84 11.98 18.04
C LEU A 202 7.19 12.77 16.78
N LYS A 203 6.59 12.41 15.63
CA LYS A 203 6.95 12.96 14.31
C LYS A 203 5.71 13.29 13.50
N LYS A 204 5.75 14.38 12.73
CA LYS A 204 4.61 14.82 11.92
C LYS A 204 4.26 13.83 10.81
N PHE A 205 5.25 13.25 10.13
CA PHE A 205 4.96 12.19 9.15
C PHE A 205 4.32 10.97 9.79
N ALA A 206 4.76 10.56 10.99
CA ALA A 206 4.20 9.40 11.69
C ALA A 206 2.76 9.67 12.14
N LYS A 207 2.49 10.86 12.67
CA LYS A 207 1.13 11.32 12.99
C LYS A 207 0.21 11.30 11.77
N THR A 208 0.76 11.68 10.63
CA THR A 208 0.03 11.76 9.37
C THR A 208 -0.21 10.36 8.81
N ASN A 209 0.79 9.48 8.84
CA ASN A 209 0.66 8.08 8.46
C ASN A 209 -0.41 7.37 9.30
N GLU A 210 -0.41 7.57 10.62
CA GLU A 210 -1.43 6.99 11.52
C GLU A 210 -2.87 7.39 11.15
N LYS A 211 -3.05 8.60 10.61
CA LYS A 211 -4.36 9.06 10.12
C LYS A 211 -4.69 8.54 8.72
N LEU A 212 -3.70 8.47 7.82
CA LEU A 212 -3.87 8.12 6.41
C LEU A 212 -3.89 6.62 6.14
N ALA A 213 -3.31 5.82 7.03
CA ALA A 213 -3.31 4.35 7.00
C ALA A 213 -4.09 3.80 8.20
N SER A 214 -5.16 4.49 8.61
CA SER A 214 -5.88 4.17 9.84
C SER A 214 -6.77 2.94 9.65
N ASP A 215 -6.28 1.78 10.08
CA ASP A 215 -7.05 0.53 10.20
C ASP A 215 -8.30 0.70 11.09
N ILE A 216 -8.18 1.53 12.13
CA ILE A 216 -9.29 1.87 13.02
C ILE A 216 -10.41 2.59 12.27
N PHE A 217 -10.09 3.46 11.31
CA PHE A 217 -11.10 4.18 10.55
C PHE A 217 -12.02 3.23 9.80
N ILE A 218 -11.49 2.20 9.12
CA ILE A 218 -12.29 1.20 8.40
C ILE A 218 -13.11 0.36 9.38
N CYS A 219 -12.53 -0.04 10.52
CA CYS A 219 -13.26 -0.73 11.58
C CYS A 219 -14.46 0.09 12.09
N GLN A 220 -14.25 1.39 12.33
CA GLN A 220 -15.30 2.31 12.79
C GLN A 220 -16.38 2.50 11.73
N LEU A 221 -16.01 2.68 10.47
CA LEU A 221 -16.94 2.80 9.35
C LEU A 221 -17.80 1.53 9.22
N GLY A 222 -17.18 0.35 9.28
CA GLY A 222 -17.89 -0.93 9.28
C GLY A 222 -18.86 -1.08 10.44
N ALA A 223 -18.44 -0.70 11.65
CA ALA A 223 -19.30 -0.71 12.83
C ALA A 223 -20.49 0.26 12.71
N GLU A 224 -20.28 1.45 12.12
CA GLU A 224 -21.34 2.43 11.87
C GLU A 224 -22.36 1.90 10.85
N VAL A 225 -21.90 1.31 9.76
CA VAL A 225 -22.74 0.66 8.74
C VAL A 225 -23.58 -0.46 9.37
N LEU A 226 -22.98 -1.32 10.20
CA LEU A 226 -23.67 -2.43 10.86
C LEU A 226 -24.71 -1.99 11.90
N LYS A 227 -24.48 -0.87 12.60
CA LYS A 227 -25.40 -0.34 13.62
C LYS A 227 -26.56 0.47 13.03
N THR A 228 -26.43 0.95 11.80
CA THR A 228 -27.41 1.85 11.18
C THR A 228 -28.48 1.05 10.45
N SER A 229 -29.75 1.17 10.86
CA SER A 229 -30.85 0.41 10.23
C SER A 229 -31.10 0.77 8.75
N ASN A 230 -30.75 1.99 8.33
CA ASN A 230 -30.82 2.43 6.93
C ASN A 230 -29.57 3.26 6.57
N PRO A 231 -28.45 2.63 6.18
CA PRO A 231 -27.16 3.29 5.96
C PRO A 231 -27.08 4.06 4.62
N LYS A 232 -28.20 4.27 3.91
CA LYS A 232 -28.21 4.98 2.61
C LYS A 232 -27.55 6.35 2.64
N GLY A 233 -27.76 7.13 3.70
CA GLY A 233 -27.12 8.45 3.85
C GLY A 233 -25.59 8.34 3.92
N ILE A 234 -25.09 7.38 4.71
CA ILE A 234 -23.66 7.10 4.86
C ILE A 234 -23.05 6.73 3.51
N PHE A 235 -23.71 5.83 2.75
CA PHE A 235 -23.19 5.43 1.44
C PHE A 235 -23.23 6.56 0.42
N ASN A 236 -24.30 7.36 0.35
CA ASN A 236 -24.37 8.49 -0.56
C ASN A 236 -23.24 9.50 -0.28
N ASP A 237 -23.02 9.82 0.99
CA ASP A 237 -21.94 10.72 1.40
C ASP A 237 -20.57 10.10 1.09
N LEU A 238 -20.36 8.82 1.38
CA LEU A 238 -19.09 8.14 1.12
C LEU A 238 -18.79 8.08 -0.38
N ILE A 239 -19.76 7.68 -1.21
CA ILE A 239 -19.62 7.61 -2.67
C ILE A 239 -19.28 9.00 -3.24
N PHE A 240 -19.99 10.04 -2.80
CA PHE A 240 -19.72 11.41 -3.22
C PHE A 240 -18.28 11.82 -2.87
N ASN A 241 -17.86 11.63 -1.61
CA ASN A 241 -16.53 12.09 -1.19
C ASN A 241 -15.40 11.20 -1.73
N LEU A 242 -15.58 9.90 -1.97
CA LEU A 242 -14.59 9.03 -2.62
C LEU A 242 -14.42 9.38 -4.10
N THR A 243 -15.53 9.74 -4.78
CA THR A 243 -15.48 10.22 -6.16
C THR A 243 -14.79 11.58 -6.25
N ASP A 244 -15.10 12.50 -5.33
CA ASP A 244 -14.42 13.80 -5.24
C ASP A 244 -12.92 13.65 -4.90
N LEU A 245 -12.59 12.69 -4.03
CA LEU A 245 -11.20 12.34 -3.71
C LEU A 245 -10.45 11.80 -4.94
N ALA A 246 -11.07 10.90 -5.72
CA ALA A 246 -10.49 10.42 -6.98
C ALA A 246 -10.16 11.58 -7.94
N ALA A 247 -11.12 12.51 -8.11
CA ALA A 247 -10.97 13.69 -8.97
C ALA A 247 -9.91 14.69 -8.46
N HIS A 248 -9.59 14.70 -7.17
CA HIS A 248 -8.47 15.48 -6.62
C HIS A 248 -7.12 14.78 -6.79
N ILE A 249 -7.08 13.45 -6.64
CA ILE A 249 -5.85 12.65 -6.71
C ILE A 249 -5.36 12.53 -8.15
N PHE A 250 -6.25 12.18 -9.08
CA PHE A 250 -5.90 11.88 -10.47
C PHE A 250 -5.87 13.14 -11.32
N ARG A 251 -4.86 13.97 -11.07
CA ARG A 251 -4.55 15.17 -11.85
C ARG A 251 -3.08 15.21 -12.22
N GLU A 252 -2.77 15.79 -13.38
CA GLU A 252 -1.40 15.84 -13.88
C GLU A 252 -0.42 16.44 -12.86
N GLU A 253 -0.82 17.52 -12.17
CA GLU A 253 0.03 18.21 -11.20
C GLU A 253 0.39 17.37 -9.97
N ASN A 254 -0.40 16.33 -9.68
CA ASN A 254 -0.21 15.45 -8.53
C ASN A 254 0.55 14.17 -8.90
N MET A 255 0.67 13.84 -10.18
CA MET A 255 1.14 12.52 -10.60
C MET A 255 2.64 12.48 -10.90
N SER A 256 3.21 11.29 -10.74
CA SER A 256 4.51 10.91 -11.29
C SER A 256 4.55 9.40 -11.50
N PHE A 257 5.34 8.96 -12.47
CA PHE A 257 5.41 7.56 -12.87
C PHE A 257 6.81 7.00 -12.64
N ALA A 258 6.89 5.76 -12.18
CA ALA A 258 8.12 4.98 -12.22
C ALA A 258 7.86 3.66 -12.95
N VAL A 259 8.69 3.37 -13.96
CA VAL A 259 8.60 2.16 -14.78
C VAL A 259 9.90 1.38 -14.64
N THR A 260 9.79 0.11 -14.28
CA THR A 260 10.94 -0.81 -14.20
C THR A 260 10.73 -1.97 -15.16
N GLY A 261 11.69 -2.22 -16.05
CA GLY A 261 11.57 -3.28 -17.05
C GLY A 261 12.66 -3.27 -18.11
N ASP A 262 12.46 -4.04 -19.19
CA ASP A 262 13.33 -4.03 -20.37
C ASP A 262 13.15 -2.73 -21.15
N LYS A 263 14.27 -2.04 -21.44
CA LYS A 263 14.32 -0.81 -22.22
C LYS A 263 13.61 -0.89 -23.57
N LYS A 264 13.57 -2.08 -24.20
CA LYS A 264 12.86 -2.30 -25.47
C LYS A 264 11.35 -2.02 -25.37
N LYS A 265 10.78 -2.06 -24.17
CA LYS A 265 9.35 -1.82 -23.92
C LYS A 265 9.02 -0.38 -23.55
N PHE A 266 10.02 0.42 -23.19
CA PHE A 266 9.78 1.77 -22.66
C PHE A 266 9.07 2.69 -23.65
N ASN A 267 9.36 2.61 -24.95
CA ASN A 267 8.64 3.42 -25.95
C ASN A 267 7.14 3.07 -26.02
N LEU A 268 6.79 1.79 -25.91
CA LEU A 268 5.38 1.36 -25.89
C LEU A 268 4.71 1.83 -24.59
N VAL A 269 5.35 1.63 -23.45
CA VAL A 269 4.83 2.07 -22.14
C VAL A 269 4.67 3.58 -22.10
N GLN A 270 5.62 4.35 -22.65
CA GLN A 270 5.54 5.80 -22.73
C GLN A 270 4.32 6.24 -23.52
N LEU A 271 4.08 5.67 -24.71
CA LEU A 271 2.90 5.96 -25.51
C LEU A 271 1.60 5.66 -24.75
N LYS A 272 1.58 4.59 -23.94
CA LYS A 272 0.42 4.26 -23.11
C LYS A 272 0.22 5.20 -21.94
N LEU A 273 1.30 5.66 -21.30
CA LEU A 273 1.23 6.69 -20.26
C LEU A 273 0.74 8.03 -20.84
N GLU A 274 1.17 8.40 -22.04
CA GLU A 274 0.65 9.57 -22.76
C GLU A 274 -0.86 9.47 -23.01
N MET A 275 -1.36 8.28 -23.37
CA MET A 275 -2.80 8.04 -23.50
C MET A 275 -3.56 8.18 -22.18
N ILE A 276 -3.00 7.69 -21.07
CA ILE A 276 -3.59 7.87 -19.73
C ILE A 276 -3.68 9.35 -19.40
N MET A 277 -2.59 10.11 -19.59
CA MET A 277 -2.58 11.53 -19.26
C MET A 277 -3.58 12.34 -20.08
N ASN A 278 -3.74 12.03 -21.37
CA ASN A 278 -4.72 12.69 -22.22
C ASN A 278 -6.19 12.35 -21.88
N ALA A 279 -6.43 11.31 -21.07
CA ALA A 279 -7.77 10.89 -20.67
C ALA A 279 -8.23 11.53 -19.33
N LEU A 280 -7.31 12.17 -18.60
CA LEU A 280 -7.57 12.90 -17.36
C LEU A 280 -7.91 14.37 -17.64
#